data_AF-A0A3M8LPQ7-F1
#
_entry.id   AF-A0A3M8LPQ7-F1
#
_cell.length_a   1.000
_cell.length_b   1.000
_cell.length_c   1.000
_cell.angle_alpha   90.00
_cell.angle_beta   90.00
_cell.angle_gamma   90.00
#
_symmetry.space_group_name_H-M   'P 1'
#
loop_
_entity.id
_entity.type
_entity.pdbx_description
1 polymer ?
#
loop_
_entity_poly.entity_id
_entity_poly.type
_entity_poly.pdbx_seq_one_letter_code
_entity_poly.pdbx_strand_id
1 'polypeptide(L)'
;MKSRRNKQDGSAATAAGPSRPADAVTRTPSLEEGISAEELALVEEMEREVSALQARPSRKLEVAIALGLVVLCVAGLIGSRLIGVRTETGGIDPRWWPTVMCGIALALSILLAVIAFTRPPFDREDLESTNRGGWVRLAWTIVLSALFLVAWTLTGNFVIPAVILLVALMWVYDGRGWKALVIYPIATIACIYLLFHTFLKVPL
;
A
#
# COMPACT_ATOMS: atom_id res chain seq x y z
N MET A 1 -24.00 44.12 -60.51
CA MET A 1 -22.75 44.73 -61.03
C MET A 1 -21.66 43.67 -61.09
N LYS A 2 -21.04 43.50 -62.27
CA LYS A 2 -19.74 42.87 -62.62
C LYS A 2 -19.43 41.48 -62.00
N SER A 3 -19.48 40.39 -62.77
CA SER A 3 -18.63 40.02 -63.93
C SER A 3 -17.16 39.82 -63.56
N ARG A 4 -16.70 38.56 -63.69
CA ARG A 4 -15.48 38.06 -64.37
C ARG A 4 -15.12 36.68 -63.79
N ARG A 5 -14.60 35.71 -64.52
CA ARG A 5 -14.48 35.41 -65.95
C ARG A 5 -13.92 33.98 -65.99
N ASN A 6 -14.56 33.15 -66.81
CA ASN A 6 -14.20 31.79 -67.17
C ASN A 6 -12.88 31.72 -67.98
N LYS A 7 -12.06 30.67 -67.80
CA LYS A 7 -11.29 29.98 -68.87
C LYS A 7 -10.67 28.70 -68.28
N GLN A 8 -11.10 27.47 -68.63
CA GLN A 8 -10.89 26.74 -69.89
C GLN A 8 -9.40 26.60 -70.24
N ASP A 9 -8.86 25.48 -70.74
CA ASP A 9 -9.41 24.21 -71.18
C ASP A 9 -8.23 23.29 -71.54
N GLY A 10 -8.50 21.99 -71.59
CA GLY A 10 -7.83 21.01 -72.45
C GLY A 10 -6.53 20.44 -71.86
N SER A 11 -6.14 19.19 -72.09
CA SER A 11 -6.53 18.14 -73.03
C SER A 11 -5.63 16.96 -72.58
N ALA A 12 -5.96 15.67 -72.58
CA ALA A 12 -6.71 14.88 -73.54
C ALA A 12 -6.99 13.48 -72.96
N ALA A 13 -8.01 12.82 -73.55
CA ALA A 13 -8.16 11.38 -73.80
C ALA A 13 -8.22 10.41 -72.59
N THR A 14 -9.36 9.80 -72.26
CA THR A 14 -10.10 8.74 -73.00
C THR A 14 -9.23 7.54 -73.37
N ALA A 15 -9.32 6.44 -72.59
CA ALA A 15 -9.76 5.13 -73.06
C ALA A 15 -9.71 4.05 -71.95
N ALA A 16 -10.77 3.24 -71.91
CA ALA A 16 -10.83 1.84 -71.47
C ALA A 16 -10.57 1.48 -69.98
N GLY A 17 -11.62 0.97 -69.30
CA GLY A 17 -11.43 0.02 -68.18
C GLY A 17 -11.09 -1.39 -68.70
N PRO A 18 -11.24 -2.47 -67.91
CA PRO A 18 -11.25 -2.61 -66.45
C PRO A 18 -10.16 -3.61 -65.96
N SER A 19 -9.60 -3.43 -64.77
CA SER A 19 -9.09 -4.55 -63.96
C SER A 19 -8.74 -4.05 -62.56
N ARG A 20 -9.55 -4.46 -61.58
CA ARG A 20 -9.28 -4.33 -60.16
C ARG A 20 -8.34 -5.46 -59.77
N PRO A 21 -7.07 -5.22 -59.35
CA PRO A 21 -6.35 -6.19 -58.57
C PRO A 21 -6.88 -6.07 -57.14
N ALA A 22 -7.72 -7.02 -56.77
CA ALA A 22 -8.16 -7.24 -55.42
C ALA A 22 -7.00 -7.85 -54.64
N ASP A 23 -6.07 -7.04 -54.15
CA ASP A 23 -5.02 -7.47 -53.22
C ASP A 23 -4.65 -6.32 -52.28
N ALA A 24 -5.62 -5.92 -51.47
CA ALA A 24 -5.34 -5.25 -50.20
C ALA A 24 -6.03 -6.09 -49.13
N VAL A 25 -5.49 -7.30 -48.94
CA VAL A 25 -5.81 -8.13 -47.78
C VAL A 25 -5.32 -7.39 -46.56
N THR A 26 -6.25 -6.71 -45.90
CA THR A 26 -6.18 -6.32 -44.51
C THR A 26 -5.85 -7.59 -43.72
N ARG A 27 -4.59 -7.78 -43.31
CA ARG A 27 -4.24 -8.76 -42.27
C ARG A 27 -4.86 -8.28 -40.96
N THR A 28 -6.13 -8.61 -40.76
CA THR A 28 -6.63 -8.88 -39.42
C THR A 28 -5.96 -10.17 -38.96
N PRO A 29 -5.12 -10.18 -37.91
CA PRO A 29 -4.69 -11.44 -37.32
C PRO A 29 -5.95 -12.16 -36.83
N SER A 30 -6.34 -13.18 -37.57
CA SER A 30 -7.46 -14.05 -37.31
C SER A 30 -7.23 -14.79 -36.00
N LEU A 31 -8.24 -14.81 -35.14
CA LEU A 31 -8.33 -15.54 -33.87
C LEU A 31 -8.29 -17.09 -34.03
N GLU A 32 -7.68 -17.60 -35.11
CA GLU A 32 -7.61 -19.03 -35.47
C GLU A 32 -6.16 -19.56 -35.61
N GLU A 33 -5.15 -18.73 -35.35
CA GLU A 33 -3.78 -19.22 -35.17
C GLU A 33 -3.70 -19.82 -33.75
N GLY A 34 -3.96 -21.11 -33.64
CA GLY A 34 -3.90 -21.84 -32.38
C GLY A 34 -2.57 -21.56 -31.67
N ILE A 35 -2.65 -21.26 -30.38
CA ILE A 35 -1.50 -20.96 -29.51
C ILE A 35 -0.38 -21.94 -29.86
N SER A 36 0.72 -21.42 -30.39
CA SER A 36 1.82 -22.26 -30.85
C SER A 36 2.38 -23.05 -29.66
N ALA A 37 2.92 -24.25 -29.89
CA ALA A 37 3.50 -25.05 -28.81
C ALA A 37 4.63 -24.29 -28.06
N GLU A 38 5.28 -23.35 -28.73
CA GLU A 38 6.27 -22.45 -28.17
C GLU A 38 5.65 -21.40 -27.23
N GLU A 39 4.52 -20.80 -27.60
CA GLU A 39 3.78 -19.89 -26.72
C GLU A 39 3.21 -20.60 -25.49
N LEU A 40 2.72 -21.84 -25.62
CA LEU A 40 2.28 -22.64 -24.48
C LEU A 40 3.43 -22.94 -23.51
N ALA A 41 4.60 -23.31 -24.05
CA ALA A 41 5.79 -23.55 -23.23
C ALA A 41 6.25 -22.29 -22.48
N LEU A 42 6.19 -21.12 -23.14
CA LEU A 42 6.54 -19.84 -22.54
C LEU A 42 5.56 -19.43 -21.44
N VAL A 43 4.25 -19.64 -21.64
CA VAL A 43 3.24 -19.39 -20.60
C VAL A 43 3.45 -20.32 -19.40
N GLU A 44 3.73 -21.60 -19.62
CA GLU A 44 4.00 -22.56 -18.54
C GLU A 44 5.28 -22.21 -17.77
N GLU A 45 6.33 -21.76 -18.45
CA GLU A 45 7.56 -21.29 -17.81
C GLU A 45 7.30 -20.03 -16.98
N MET A 46 6.59 -19.05 -17.53
CA MET A 46 6.21 -17.83 -16.82
C MET A 46 5.31 -18.12 -15.61
N GLU A 47 4.35 -19.05 -15.72
CA GLU A 47 3.51 -19.48 -14.60
C GLU A 47 4.34 -20.14 -13.50
N ARG A 48 5.31 -20.99 -13.84
CA ARG A 48 6.23 -21.58 -12.87
C ARG A 48 7.09 -20.52 -12.17
N GLU A 49 7.57 -19.51 -12.88
CA GLU A 49 8.31 -18.40 -12.28
C GLU A 49 7.43 -17.60 -11.32
N VAL A 50 6.20 -17.26 -11.71
CA VAL A 50 5.23 -16.57 -10.84
C VAL A 50 4.91 -17.42 -9.61
N SER A 51 4.64 -18.72 -9.78
CA SER A 51 4.41 -19.65 -8.66
C SER A 51 5.63 -19.81 -7.76
N ALA A 52 6.86 -19.69 -8.29
CA ALA A 52 8.08 -19.70 -7.49
C ALA A 52 8.23 -18.44 -6.63
N LEU A 53 7.66 -17.30 -7.07
CA LEU A 53 7.65 -16.04 -6.33
C LEU A 53 6.51 -15.96 -5.29
N GLN A 54 5.47 -16.79 -5.40
CA GLN A 54 4.31 -16.78 -4.50
C GLN A 54 4.61 -17.29 -3.09
N ALA A 55 3.94 -16.72 -2.10
CA ALA A 55 4.05 -17.11 -0.70
C ALA A 55 3.31 -18.44 -0.44
N ARG A 56 3.99 -19.44 0.12
CA ARG A 56 3.34 -20.72 0.47
C ARG A 56 2.39 -20.57 1.67
N PRO A 57 1.16 -21.13 1.61
CA PRO A 57 0.27 -21.23 2.76
C PRO A 57 0.93 -21.97 3.94
N SER A 58 0.82 -21.44 5.15
CA SER A 58 1.43 -22.04 6.35
C SER A 58 0.54 -21.92 7.57
N ARG A 59 -0.03 -23.05 8.00
CA ARG A 59 -0.86 -23.13 9.21
C ARG A 59 -0.12 -22.70 10.46
N LYS A 60 1.17 -23.09 10.58
CA LYS A 60 2.00 -22.74 11.74
C LYS A 60 2.18 -21.23 11.85
N LEU A 61 2.36 -20.54 10.72
CA LEU A 61 2.48 -19.09 10.70
C LEU A 61 1.17 -18.39 11.06
N GLU A 62 0.03 -18.86 10.54
CA GLU A 62 -1.29 -18.30 10.86
C GLU A 62 -1.61 -18.45 12.35
N VAL A 63 -1.37 -19.63 12.92
CA VAL A 63 -1.53 -19.88 14.35
C VAL A 63 -0.58 -19.01 15.17
N ALA A 64 0.68 -18.89 14.77
CA ALA A 64 1.66 -18.05 15.47
C ALA A 64 1.26 -16.57 15.46
N ILE A 65 0.78 -16.04 14.32
CA ILE A 65 0.30 -14.66 14.21
C ILE A 65 -0.96 -14.47 15.07
N ALA A 66 -1.94 -15.35 14.96
CA ALA A 66 -3.18 -15.23 15.71
C ALA A 66 -2.95 -15.28 17.23
N LEU A 67 -2.14 -16.23 17.71
CA LEU A 67 -1.75 -16.31 19.11
C LEU A 67 -0.91 -15.11 19.54
N GLY A 68 0.02 -14.65 18.69
CA GLY A 68 0.82 -13.46 18.94
C GLY A 68 -0.04 -12.20 19.12
N LEU A 69 -1.07 -12.02 18.28
CA LEU A 69 -2.03 -10.93 18.39
C LEU A 69 -2.86 -11.02 19.68
N VAL A 70 -3.32 -12.22 20.06
CA VAL A 70 -4.03 -12.42 21.34
C VAL A 70 -3.14 -12.01 22.52
N VAL A 71 -1.89 -12.48 22.56
CA VAL A 71 -0.93 -12.12 23.62
C VAL A 71 -0.69 -10.61 23.65
N LEU A 72 -0.49 -9.98 22.48
CA LEU A 72 -0.28 -8.54 22.37
C LEU A 72 -1.50 -7.74 22.87
N CYS A 73 -2.72 -8.15 22.52
CA CYS A 73 -3.93 -7.48 22.97
C CYS A 73 -4.15 -7.65 24.48
N VAL A 74 -3.85 -8.82 25.05
CA VAL A 74 -3.91 -9.05 26.50
C VAL A 74 -2.87 -8.18 27.22
N ALA A 75 -1.64 -8.12 26.71
CA ALA A 75 -0.61 -7.23 27.24
C ALA A 75 -1.04 -5.76 27.15
N GLY A 76 -1.66 -5.35 26.05
CA GLY A 76 -2.24 -4.01 25.88
C GLY A 76 -3.36 -3.69 26.87
N LEU A 77 -4.25 -4.65 27.15
CA LEU A 77 -5.29 -4.51 28.18
C LEU A 77 -4.69 -4.39 29.59
N ILE A 78 -3.65 -5.16 29.90
CA ILE A 78 -2.94 -5.01 31.17
C ILE A 78 -2.28 -3.62 31.22
N GLY A 79 -1.62 -3.21 30.14
CA GLY A 79 -1.00 -1.90 29.99
C GLY A 79 -1.99 -0.75 30.15
N SER A 80 -3.21 -0.86 29.62
CA SER A 80 -4.24 0.17 29.80
C SER A 80 -4.64 0.34 31.26
N ARG A 81 -4.58 -0.73 32.05
CA ARG A 81 -4.81 -0.67 33.50
C ARG A 81 -3.62 -0.06 34.26
N LEU A 82 -2.43 0.01 33.69
CA LEU A 82 -1.28 0.63 34.35
C LEU A 82 -1.20 2.15 34.13
N ILE A 83 -2.05 2.71 33.28
CA ILE A 83 -2.12 4.15 33.05
C ILE A 83 -2.62 4.84 34.33
N GLY A 84 -1.74 5.62 34.96
CA GLY A 84 -2.07 6.44 36.12
C GLY A 84 -2.91 7.65 35.70
N VAL A 85 -4.09 7.80 36.29
CA VAL A 85 -4.99 8.92 36.02
C VAL A 85 -4.58 10.08 36.93
N ARG A 86 -4.06 11.16 36.35
CA ARG A 86 -3.53 12.31 37.11
C ARG A 86 -4.62 13.29 37.56
N THR A 87 -5.76 13.30 36.87
CA THR A 87 -6.90 14.18 37.14
C THR A 87 -8.16 13.53 36.61
N GLU A 88 -9.18 13.37 37.45
CA GLU A 88 -10.54 13.05 37.00
C GLU A 88 -11.16 14.30 36.38
N THR A 89 -10.66 14.69 35.22
CA THR A 89 -11.41 15.56 34.32
C THR A 89 -12.67 14.79 33.97
N GLY A 90 -13.86 15.28 34.34
CA GLY A 90 -15.17 14.59 34.22
C GLY A 90 -15.63 14.25 32.78
N GLY A 91 -14.72 13.95 31.87
CA GLY A 91 -14.93 13.32 30.58
C GLY A 91 -14.52 11.84 30.58
N ILE A 92 -14.31 11.28 29.39
CA ILE A 92 -13.96 9.87 29.19
C ILE A 92 -12.59 9.55 29.82
N ASP A 93 -12.54 8.51 30.67
CA ASP A 93 -11.31 8.04 31.33
C ASP A 93 -10.21 7.77 30.29
N PRO A 94 -8.96 8.25 30.49
CA PRO A 94 -7.82 7.95 29.61
C PRO A 94 -7.61 6.45 29.33
N ARG A 95 -8.03 5.59 30.26
CA ARG A 95 -7.94 4.12 30.17
C ARG A 95 -9.03 3.53 29.28
N TRP A 96 -10.13 4.24 29.07
CA TRP A 96 -11.29 3.75 28.34
C TRP A 96 -10.94 3.43 26.89
N TRP A 97 -10.31 4.38 26.17
CA TRP A 97 -10.01 4.21 24.76
C TRP A 97 -9.06 3.03 24.48
N PRO A 98 -7.90 2.90 25.17
CA PRO A 98 -7.03 1.74 24.98
C PRO A 98 -7.72 0.43 25.33
N THR A 99 -8.58 0.43 26.36
CA THR A 99 -9.33 -0.77 26.78
C THR A 99 -10.32 -1.22 25.71
N VAL A 100 -11.09 -0.29 25.13
CA VAL A 100 -12.05 -0.59 24.06
C VAL A 100 -11.31 -1.14 22.83
N MET A 101 -10.22 -0.49 22.43
CA MET A 101 -9.49 -0.88 21.22
C MET A 101 -8.78 -2.22 21.39
N CYS A 102 -8.11 -2.46 22.52
CA CYS A 102 -7.53 -3.76 22.80
C CYS A 102 -8.62 -4.84 22.99
N GLY A 103 -9.79 -4.50 23.53
CA GLY A 103 -10.91 -5.42 23.66
C GLY A 103 -11.48 -5.86 22.31
N ILE A 104 -11.74 -4.92 21.40
CA ILE A 104 -12.19 -5.22 20.03
C ILE A 104 -11.12 -6.01 19.28
N ALA A 105 -9.86 -5.56 19.34
CA ALA A 105 -8.75 -6.26 18.70
C ALA A 105 -8.56 -7.68 19.26
N LEU A 106 -8.75 -7.88 20.58
CA LEU A 106 -8.71 -9.19 21.20
C LEU A 106 -9.83 -10.09 20.67
N ALA A 107 -11.06 -9.58 20.58
CA ALA A 107 -12.19 -10.34 20.05
C ALA A 107 -11.92 -10.80 18.59
N LEU A 108 -11.42 -9.90 17.75
CA LEU A 108 -11.02 -10.22 16.37
C LEU A 108 -9.85 -11.20 16.32
N SER A 109 -8.88 -11.08 17.22
CA SER A 109 -7.73 -11.97 17.29
C SER A 109 -8.12 -13.38 17.74
N ILE A 110 -9.07 -13.51 18.68
CA ILE A 110 -9.64 -14.79 19.09
C ILE A 110 -10.41 -15.41 17.92
N LEU A 111 -11.22 -14.63 17.21
CA LEU A 111 -11.92 -15.11 16.02
C LEU A 111 -10.93 -15.62 14.97
N LEU A 112 -9.85 -14.86 14.72
CA LEU A 112 -8.79 -15.26 13.81
C LEU A 112 -8.08 -16.55 14.28
N ALA A 113 -7.83 -16.70 15.58
CA ALA A 113 -7.25 -17.92 16.14
C ALA A 113 -8.17 -19.12 15.93
N VAL A 114 -9.47 -18.98 16.22
CA VAL A 114 -10.47 -20.02 15.96
C VAL A 114 -10.47 -20.40 14.48
N ILE A 115 -10.45 -19.43 13.56
CA ILE A 115 -10.37 -19.69 12.12
C ILE A 115 -9.09 -20.45 11.77
N ALA A 116 -7.92 -20.02 12.26
CA ALA A 116 -6.63 -20.67 12.00
C ALA A 116 -6.56 -22.13 12.51
N PHE A 117 -7.31 -22.44 13.57
CA PHE A 117 -7.41 -23.81 14.09
C PHE A 117 -8.45 -24.66 13.35
N THR A 118 -9.55 -24.08 12.89
CA THR A 118 -10.71 -24.83 12.36
C THR A 118 -10.77 -24.92 10.84
N ARG A 119 -10.17 -23.96 10.12
CA ARG A 119 -10.21 -23.90 8.66
C ARG A 119 -8.88 -24.33 8.03
N PRO A 120 -8.89 -24.80 6.77
CA PRO A 120 -7.66 -24.98 6.00
C PRO A 120 -6.92 -23.63 5.88
N PRO A 121 -5.57 -23.67 5.72
CA PRO A 121 -4.77 -22.45 5.57
C PRO A 121 -5.29 -21.57 4.45
N PHE A 122 -5.21 -20.25 4.66
CA PHE A 122 -5.68 -19.31 3.66
C PHE A 122 -4.82 -19.40 2.41
N ASP A 123 -5.46 -19.31 1.24
CA ASP A 123 -4.75 -19.33 -0.02
C ASP A 123 -3.99 -18.00 -0.22
N ARG A 124 -2.78 -18.08 -0.78
CA ARG A 124 -1.83 -16.96 -0.86
C ARG A 124 -1.24 -16.79 -2.25
N GLU A 125 -1.94 -17.29 -3.26
CA GLU A 125 -1.55 -17.14 -4.66
C GLU A 125 -1.40 -15.66 -5.08
N ASP A 126 -2.15 -14.73 -4.48
CA ASP A 126 -2.02 -13.30 -4.77
C ASP A 126 -0.88 -12.59 -3.99
N LEU A 127 -0.17 -13.31 -3.11
CA LEU A 127 0.84 -12.70 -2.23
C LEU A 127 2.26 -13.08 -2.67
N GLU A 128 3.07 -12.07 -2.92
CA GLU A 128 4.51 -12.25 -3.18
C GLU A 128 5.24 -12.72 -1.91
N SER A 129 6.22 -13.61 -2.10
CA SER A 129 7.06 -14.13 -1.04
C SER A 129 7.87 -13.02 -0.36
N THR A 130 8.12 -13.18 0.94
CA THR A 130 8.78 -12.15 1.73
C THR A 130 10.24 -11.96 1.32
N ASN A 131 10.59 -10.76 0.86
CA ASN A 131 11.97 -10.39 0.55
C ASN A 131 12.76 -10.00 1.81
N ARG A 132 14.05 -10.36 1.87
CA ARG A 132 14.98 -10.06 2.99
C ARG A 132 15.09 -8.55 3.26
N GLY A 133 14.94 -7.72 2.23
CA GLY A 133 14.91 -6.26 2.37
C GLY A 133 13.70 -5.74 3.17
N GLY A 134 12.56 -6.44 3.12
CA GLY A 134 11.36 -6.08 3.89
C GLY A 134 11.57 -6.23 5.40
N TRP A 135 12.22 -7.31 5.83
CA TRP A 135 12.55 -7.54 7.24
C TRP A 135 13.49 -6.49 7.82
N VAL A 136 14.49 -6.07 7.04
CA VAL A 136 15.43 -5.02 7.47
C VAL A 136 14.69 -3.69 7.65
N ARG A 137 13.79 -3.34 6.71
CA ARG A 137 12.96 -2.13 6.84
C ARG A 137 12.04 -2.20 8.06
N LEU A 138 11.39 -3.34 8.29
CA LEU A 138 10.55 -3.55 9.47
C LEU A 138 11.35 -3.37 10.78
N ALA A 139 12.53 -3.98 10.88
CA ALA A 139 13.39 -3.85 12.03
C ALA A 139 13.80 -2.39 12.29
N TRP A 140 14.18 -1.66 11.24
CA TRP A 140 14.49 -0.23 11.35
C TRP A 140 13.29 0.59 11.82
N THR A 141 12.09 0.33 11.31
CA THR A 141 10.87 1.03 11.73
C THR A 141 10.58 0.81 13.22
N ILE A 142 10.75 -0.42 13.72
CA ILE A 142 10.58 -0.73 15.14
C ILE A 142 11.62 0.02 15.99
N VAL A 143 12.90 -0.04 15.60
CA VAL A 143 14.00 0.63 16.33
C VAL A 143 13.81 2.14 16.34
N LEU A 144 13.48 2.75 15.20
CA LEU A 144 13.25 4.18 15.10
C LEU A 144 12.04 4.62 15.93
N SER A 145 10.97 3.83 15.95
CA SER A 145 9.80 4.10 16.80
C SER A 145 10.15 4.06 18.29
N ALA A 146 10.95 3.08 18.72
CA ALA A 146 11.40 2.99 20.10
C ALA A 146 12.33 4.17 20.48
N LEU A 147 13.26 4.53 19.60
CA LEU A 147 14.14 5.69 19.78
C LEU A 147 13.35 7.00 19.87
N PHE A 148 12.29 7.15 19.07
CA PHE A 148 11.39 8.29 19.16
C PHE A 148 10.70 8.39 20.53
N LEU A 149 10.17 7.28 21.06
CA LEU A 149 9.55 7.28 22.38
C LEU A 149 10.54 7.68 23.48
N VAL A 150 11.78 7.19 23.41
CA VAL A 150 12.84 7.56 24.35
C VAL A 150 13.22 9.05 24.18
N ALA A 151 13.43 9.52 22.95
CA ALA A 151 13.77 10.91 22.68
C ALA A 151 12.68 11.88 23.14
N TRP A 152 11.41 11.53 22.94
CA TRP A 152 10.28 12.33 23.39
C TRP A 152 10.23 12.42 24.91
N THR A 153 10.37 11.30 25.61
CA THR A 153 10.36 11.31 27.09
C THR A 153 11.54 12.08 27.69
N LEU A 154 12.71 12.09 27.03
CA LEU A 154 13.89 12.85 27.46
C LEU A 154 13.80 14.35 27.17
N THR A 155 13.26 14.73 26.01
CA THR A 155 13.22 16.13 25.58
C THR A 155 12.01 16.89 26.11
N GLY A 156 10.92 16.19 26.46
CA GLY A 156 9.66 16.81 26.85
C GLY A 156 8.97 17.60 25.73
N ASN A 157 9.48 17.54 24.50
CA ASN A 157 8.96 18.24 23.33
C ASN A 157 8.64 17.22 22.24
N PHE A 158 7.42 17.26 21.71
CA PHE A 158 6.98 16.34 20.66
C PHE A 158 7.56 16.66 19.28
N VAL A 159 7.76 17.95 18.98
CA VAL A 159 8.00 18.41 17.60
C VAL A 159 9.34 17.91 17.06
N ILE A 160 10.43 18.12 17.80
CA ILE A 160 11.78 17.81 17.31
C ILE A 160 11.96 16.30 17.07
N PRO A 161 11.64 15.41 18.04
CA PRO A 161 11.73 13.96 17.80
C PRO A 161 10.82 13.49 16.67
N ALA A 162 9.64 14.08 16.49
CA ALA A 162 8.71 13.70 15.42
C ALA A 162 9.27 14.03 14.03
N VAL A 163 9.87 15.21 13.84
CA VAL A 163 10.54 15.57 12.58
C VAL A 163 11.62 14.54 12.26
N ILE A 164 12.49 14.24 13.23
CA ILE A 164 13.61 13.31 13.07
C ILE A 164 13.11 11.92 12.70
N LEU A 165 12.08 11.42 13.38
CA LEU A 165 11.46 10.13 13.09
C LEU A 165 10.95 10.07 11.65
N LEU A 166 10.19 11.08 11.21
CA LEU A 166 9.61 11.09 9.86
C LEU A 166 10.67 11.15 8.76
N VAL A 167 11.73 11.93 8.96
CA VAL A 167 12.87 11.99 8.04
C VAL A 167 13.58 10.64 7.99
N ALA A 168 13.83 10.02 9.14
CA ALA A 168 14.47 8.70 9.21
C ALA A 168 13.63 7.61 8.54
N LEU A 169 12.31 7.60 8.74
CA LEU A 169 11.41 6.67 8.05
C LEU A 169 11.44 6.90 6.53
N MET A 170 11.32 8.15 6.07
CA MET A 170 11.39 8.43 4.62
C MET A 170 12.69 7.94 3.99
N TRP A 171 13.81 8.01 4.72
CA TRP A 171 15.08 7.45 4.27
C TRP A 171 15.05 5.92 4.17
N VAL A 172 14.50 5.22 5.18
CA VAL A 172 14.41 3.74 5.21
C VAL A 172 13.52 3.20 4.09
N TYR A 173 12.46 3.91 3.75
CA TYR A 173 11.49 3.53 2.72
C TYR A 173 11.81 4.07 1.32
N ASP A 174 13.00 4.64 1.14
CA ASP A 174 13.49 5.15 -0.15
C ASP A 174 12.66 6.27 -0.77
N GLY A 175 12.00 7.08 0.07
CA GLY A 175 11.29 8.30 -0.31
C GLY A 175 12.24 9.43 -0.72
N ARG A 176 13.12 9.17 -1.70
CA ARG A 176 14.28 10.00 -2.08
C ARG A 176 13.96 11.36 -2.71
N GLY A 177 12.69 11.71 -2.86
CA GLY A 177 12.32 13.05 -3.29
C GLY A 177 12.55 14.06 -2.17
N TRP A 178 13.50 14.99 -2.30
CA TRP A 178 13.70 16.09 -1.32
C TRP A 178 12.39 16.83 -0.98
N LYS A 179 11.51 16.98 -1.97
CA LYS A 179 10.16 17.54 -1.78
C LYS A 179 9.32 16.68 -0.85
N ALA A 180 9.30 15.35 -1.03
CA ALA A 180 8.60 14.44 -0.12
C ALA A 180 9.23 14.42 1.27
N LEU A 181 10.57 14.49 1.34
CA LEU A 181 11.33 14.42 2.59
C LEU A 181 11.14 15.65 3.50
N VAL A 182 10.72 16.79 2.94
CA VAL A 182 10.53 18.05 3.68
C VAL A 182 9.05 18.43 3.78
N ILE A 183 8.30 18.37 2.68
CA ILE A 183 6.91 18.81 2.65
C ILE A 183 6.05 17.90 3.50
N TYR A 184 6.23 16.58 3.40
CA TYR A 184 5.42 15.61 4.15
C TYR A 184 5.57 15.80 5.67
N PRO A 185 6.79 15.76 6.26
CA PRO A 185 6.91 15.90 7.71
C PRO A 185 6.46 17.28 8.21
N ILE A 186 6.75 18.36 7.49
CA ILE A 186 6.30 19.69 7.87
C ILE A 186 4.78 19.79 7.81
N ALA A 187 4.15 19.32 6.75
CA ALA A 187 2.69 19.35 6.61
C ALA A 187 1.99 18.49 7.67
N THR A 188 2.51 17.29 7.94
CA THR A 188 1.98 16.40 8.97
C THR A 188 2.09 17.03 10.36
N ILE A 189 3.25 17.58 10.70
CA ILE A 189 3.45 18.25 12.00
C ILE A 189 2.62 19.51 12.11
N ALA A 190 2.53 20.33 11.06
CA ALA A 190 1.68 21.51 11.04
C ALA A 190 0.20 21.14 11.24
N CYS A 191 -0.26 20.06 10.59
CA CYS A 191 -1.62 19.55 10.75
C CYS A 191 -1.87 19.06 12.19
N ILE A 192 -0.96 18.26 12.75
CA ILE A 192 -1.04 17.79 14.14
C ILE A 192 -1.04 18.98 15.10
N TYR A 193 -0.12 19.93 14.91
CA TYR A 193 -0.04 21.12 15.75
C TYR A 193 -1.32 21.94 15.69
N LEU A 194 -1.86 22.19 14.49
CA LEU A 194 -3.13 22.90 14.32
C LEU A 194 -4.29 22.17 15.01
N LEU A 195 -4.37 20.84 14.88
CA LEU A 195 -5.42 20.06 15.53
C LEU A 195 -5.34 20.20 17.05
N PHE A 196 -4.18 19.93 17.63
CA PHE A 196 -4.03 19.85 19.09
C PHE A 196 -3.98 21.23 19.76
N HIS A 197 -3.24 22.17 19.19
CA HIS A 197 -3.11 23.52 19.72
C HIS A 197 -4.38 24.34 19.45
N THR A 198 -4.88 24.36 18.22
CA THR A 198 -5.98 25.27 17.83
C THR A 198 -7.36 24.68 18.15
N PHE A 199 -7.62 23.42 17.79
CA PHE A 199 -8.93 22.82 18.02
C PHE A 199 -9.08 22.27 19.44
N LEU A 200 -8.05 21.61 19.98
CA LEU A 200 -8.13 20.97 21.30
C LEU A 200 -7.59 21.84 22.45
N LYS A 201 -6.89 22.95 22.16
CA LYS A 201 -6.26 23.83 23.17
C LYS A 201 -5.38 23.09 24.18
N VAL A 202 -4.75 22.00 23.74
CA VAL A 202 -3.81 21.26 24.57
C VAL A 202 -2.41 21.84 24.34
N PRO A 203 -1.68 22.22 25.41
CA PRO A 203 -0.29 22.63 25.26
C PRO A 203 0.54 21.41 24.83
N LEU A 204 1.08 21.49 23.61
CA LEU A 204 1.97 20.50 23.00
C LEU A 204 3.44 20.80 23.30
#